data_AF-A0A957Q0K8-F1
#
_entry.id   AF-A0A957Q0K8-F1
#
_cell.length_a   1.000
_cell.length_b   1.000
_cell.length_c   1.000
_cell.angle_alpha   90.00
_cell.angle_beta   90.00
_cell.angle_gamma   90.00
#
_symmetry.space_group_name_H-M   'P 1'
#
loop_
_entity.id
_entity.type
_entity.pdbx_description
1 polymer ?
#
loop_
_entity_poly.entity_id
_entity_poly.type
_entity_poly.pdbx_seq_one_letter_code
_entity_poly.pdbx_strand_id
1 'polypeptide(L)' 'ETLLDDGDLNMFKILQELQKVGFSGYINPDHIPTIPGDTPDKAIGWGYSIGYLKALFAAAVA' A
#
# COMPACT_ATOMS: atom_id res chain seq x y z
N GLU A 1 0.97 -14.37 -2.47
CA GLU A 1 0.76 -12.92 -2.24
C GLU A 1 0.88 -12.17 -3.55
N THR A 2 0.25 -11.02 -3.64
CA THR A 2 0.18 -10.13 -4.81
C THR A 2 0.42 -8.69 -4.37
N LEU A 3 0.58 -7.77 -5.32
CA LEU A 3 0.69 -6.34 -5.03
C LEU A 3 -0.63 -5.78 -4.49
N LEU A 4 -0.56 -4.65 -3.80
CA LEU A 4 -1.70 -4.03 -3.10
C LEU A 4 -2.85 -3.59 -4.02
N ASP A 5 -2.60 -3.46 -5.32
CA ASP A 5 -3.57 -3.06 -6.35
C ASP A 5 -4.19 -4.26 -7.09
N ASP A 6 -3.57 -5.45 -7.02
CA ASP A 6 -3.97 -6.65 -7.77
C ASP A 6 -4.36 -7.81 -6.83
N GLY A 7 -4.86 -7.48 -5.64
CA GLY A 7 -5.31 -8.43 -4.63
C GLY A 7 -6.79 -8.33 -4.31
N ASP A 8 -7.24 -9.19 -3.40
CA ASP A 8 -8.64 -9.25 -2.98
C ASP A 8 -9.05 -8.11 -2.03
N LEU A 9 -8.08 -7.28 -1.60
CA LEU A 9 -8.29 -6.21 -0.65
C LEU A 9 -8.62 -4.89 -1.34
N ASN A 10 -9.71 -4.24 -0.90
CA ASN A 10 -9.95 -2.84 -1.23
C ASN A 10 -9.19 -1.92 -0.26
N MET A 11 -7.97 -1.56 -0.64
CA MET A 11 -7.09 -0.75 0.21
C MET A 11 -7.67 0.63 0.53
N PHE A 12 -8.38 1.27 -0.40
CA PHE A 12 -9.00 2.57 -0.15
C PHE A 12 -10.07 2.48 0.96
N LYS A 13 -10.93 1.46 0.89
CA LYS A 13 -11.92 1.20 1.94
C LYS A 13 -11.26 0.94 3.30
N ILE A 14 -10.19 0.14 3.32
CA ILE A 14 -9.45 -0.13 4.56
C ILE A 14 -8.93 1.17 5.18
N LEU A 15 -8.32 2.05 4.39
CA LEU A 15 -7.83 3.35 4.88
C LEU A 15 -8.97 4.21 5.46
N GLN A 16 -10.14 4.24 4.81
CA GLN A 16 -11.31 4.95 5.32
C GLN A 16 -11.81 4.38 6.66
N GLU A 17 -11.86 3.06 6.80
CA GLU A 17 -12.26 2.44 8.07
C GLU A 17 -11.25 2.71 9.19
N LEU A 18 -9.95 2.69 8.88
CA LEU A 18 -8.90 3.06 9.84
C LEU A 18 -9.05 4.52 10.31
N GLN A 19 -9.35 5.44 9.38
CA GLN A 19 -9.61 6.84 9.71
C GLN A 19 -10.85 6.99 10.62
N LYS A 20 -11.94 6.26 10.35
CA LYS A 20 -13.18 6.34 11.14
C LYS A 20 -12.98 5.94 12.61
N VAL A 21 -12.08 4.99 12.87
CA VAL A 21 -11.75 4.57 14.24
C VAL A 21 -10.66 5.42 14.89
N GLY A 22 -10.21 6.49 14.23
CA GLY A 22 -9.19 7.40 14.75
C GLY A 22 -7.78 6.81 14.76
N PHE A 23 -7.48 5.82 13.91
CA PHE A 23 -6.15 5.27 13.80
C PHE A 23 -5.16 6.32 13.29
N SER A 24 -4.07 6.55 14.03
CA SER A 24 -3.03 7.54 13.73
C SER A 24 -1.63 6.94 13.64
N GLY A 25 -1.53 5.62 13.58
CA GLY A 25 -0.27 4.90 13.47
C GLY A 25 0.27 4.86 12.04
N TYR A 26 1.44 4.24 11.88
CA TYR A 26 2.05 4.01 10.58
C TYR A 26 1.38 2.84 9.84
N ILE A 27 1.34 2.94 8.51
CA ILE A 27 0.94 1.83 7.64
C ILE A 27 2.16 1.42 6.83
N ASN A 28 2.51 0.14 6.94
CA ASN A 28 3.61 -0.47 6.20
C ASN A 28 3.03 -1.45 5.18
N PRO A 29 3.36 -1.33 3.87
CA PRO A 29 3.09 -2.42 2.95
C PRO A 29 3.98 -3.60 3.35
N ASP A 30 3.47 -4.83 3.29
CA ASP A 30 4.19 -6.01 3.79
C ASP A 30 4.29 -7.09 2.71
N HIS A 31 5.31 -7.93 2.83
CA HIS A 31 5.55 -9.08 1.95
C HIS A 31 5.44 -8.79 0.44
N ILE A 32 6.23 -7.80 -0.02
CA ILE A 32 6.26 -7.44 -1.44
C ILE A 32 6.71 -8.64 -2.30
N PRO A 33 5.90 -9.09 -3.28
CA PRO A 33 6.27 -10.17 -4.18
C PRO A 33 7.45 -9.76 -5.05
N THR A 34 8.23 -10.73 -5.53
CA THR A 34 9.28 -10.45 -6.51
C THR A 34 8.65 -10.06 -7.84
N ILE A 35 9.00 -8.88 -8.35
CA ILE A 35 8.57 -8.41 -9.67
C ILE A 35 9.71 -8.51 -10.70
N PRO A 36 9.41 -8.72 -11.99
CA PRO A 36 10.42 -8.72 -13.04
C PRO A 36 11.17 -7.38 -13.11
N GLY A 37 12.51 -7.44 -13.12
CA GLY A 37 13.35 -6.24 -13.19
C GLY A 37 13.53 -5.49 -11.87
N ASP A 38 13.10 -6.07 -10.75
CA ASP A 38 13.39 -5.51 -9.42
C ASP A 38 14.87 -5.63 -9.05
N THR A 39 15.27 -4.92 -8.00
CA THR A 39 16.56 -5.07 -7.35
C THR A 39 16.58 -6.32 -6.44
N PRO A 40 17.77 -6.84 -6.06
CA PRO A 40 17.86 -7.98 -5.15
C PRO A 40 17.17 -7.77 -3.79
N ASP A 41 17.09 -6.53 -3.32
CA ASP A 41 16.42 -6.10 -2.10
C ASP A 41 14.94 -5.68 -2.30
N LYS A 42 14.41 -5.86 -3.51
CA LYS A 42 13.02 -5.55 -3.90
C LYS A 42 12.63 -4.06 -3.80
N ALA A 43 13.60 -3.16 -3.97
CA ALA A 43 13.41 -1.74 -3.72
C ALA A 43 12.35 -1.11 -4.65
N ILE A 44 12.19 -1.61 -5.88
CA ILE A 44 11.19 -1.09 -6.82
C ILE A 44 9.79 -1.49 -6.38
N GLY A 45 9.57 -2.77 -6.02
CA GLY A 45 8.28 -3.22 -5.50
C GLY A 45 7.89 -2.48 -4.22
N TRP A 46 8.83 -2.30 -3.29
CA TRP A 46 8.62 -1.49 -2.08
C TRP A 46 8.26 -0.04 -2.41
N GLY A 47 9.02 0.59 -3.30
CA GLY A 47 8.77 1.96 -3.74
C GLY A 47 7.38 2.13 -4.37
N TYR A 48 6.97 1.18 -5.21
CA TYR A 48 5.64 1.15 -5.80
C TYR A 48 4.54 1.04 -4.74
N SER A 49 4.63 0.07 -3.83
CA SER A 49 3.59 -0.14 -2.79
C SER A 49 3.48 1.05 -1.82
N ILE A 50 4.61 1.66 -1.43
CA ILE A 50 4.61 2.88 -0.61
C ILE A 50 3.96 4.04 -1.38
N GLY A 51 4.31 4.23 -2.65
CA GLY A 51 3.72 5.24 -3.52
C GLY A 51 2.20 5.08 -3.67
N TYR A 52 1.74 3.85 -3.90
CA TYR A 52 0.33 3.51 -4.00
C TYR A 52 -0.45 3.88 -2.72
N LEU A 53 0.04 3.49 -1.54
CA LEU A 53 -0.58 3.87 -0.27
C LEU A 53 -0.63 5.39 -0.09
N LYS A 54 0.46 6.11 -0.39
CA LYS A 54 0.50 7.58 -0.32
C LYS A 54 -0.52 8.24 -1.26
N ALA A 55 -0.71 7.69 -2.46
CA ALA A 55 -1.70 8.18 -3.41
C ALA A 55 -3.14 7.99 -2.89
N LEU A 56 -3.44 6.83 -2.31
CA LEU A 56 -4.75 6.58 -1.69
C LEU A 56 -5.01 7.50 -0.50
N PHE A 57 -4.00 7.75 0.34
CA PHE A 57 -4.09 8.73 1.42
C PHE A 57 -4.37 10.14 0.90
N ALA A 58 -3.65 10.58 -0.13
CA ALA A 58 -3.89 11.88 -0.74
C ALA A 58 -5.31 12.00 -1.32
N ALA A 59 -5.81 10.93 -1.94
CA ALA A 59 -7.18 10.88 -2.47
C ALA A 59 -8.25 10.86 -1.37
N ALA A 60 -7.98 10.26 -0.20
CA ALA A 60 -8.93 10.19 0.91
C ALA A 60 -9.10 11.52 1.66
N VAL A 61 -8.09 12.41 1.58
CA VAL A 61 -8.11 13.74 2.22
C VAL A 61 -8.71 14.82 1.30
N ALA A 62 -8.95 14.50 0.03
CA ALA A 62 -9.55 15.40 -0.96
C ALA A 62 -11.08 15.56 -0.78
#